data_AF-A0A7X7F7T2-F1
#
_entry.id   AF-A0A7X7F7T2-F1
#
_cell.length_a   1.000
_cell.length_b   1.000
_cell.length_c   1.000
_cell.angle_alpha   90.00
_cell.angle_beta   90.00
_cell.angle_gamma   90.00
#
_symmetry.space_group_name_H-M   'P 1'
#
loop_
_entity.id
_entity.type
_entity.pdbx_description
1 polymer ?
#
loop_
_entity_poly.entity_id
_entity_poly.type
_entity_poly.pdbx_seq_one_letter_code
_entity_poly.pdbx_strand_id
1 'polypeptide(L)'
;MPSRPSALPPLRAVAGLGDVLPVVVVDTREQSPLPFANCPTAGGTLATGDYSVQGFEDEFTVERKSLDDLAGSCTHDRQRFEKELVRMRGYPFRRLLVVGTVEDVEAHRYRSRAEPKAILASVTAFEIRYGLPVAFCPTPCAAALQIERWALYFLRERLKTASAVLGRYAPAKARRPQSVGGEITPPEG
;
A
#
# COMPACT_ATOMS: atom_id res chain seq x y z
N MET A 1 21.36 18.62 1.23
CA MET A 1 20.07 18.38 1.92
C MET A 1 19.17 17.64 0.95
N PRO A 2 18.79 16.38 1.17
CA PRO A 2 17.76 15.78 0.33
C PRO A 2 16.46 16.56 0.55
N SER A 3 15.85 17.03 -0.55
CA SER A 3 14.58 17.74 -0.54
C SER A 3 13.53 16.89 0.20
N ARG A 4 12.80 17.50 1.14
CA ARG A 4 11.69 16.85 1.84
C ARG A 4 10.72 16.29 0.79
N PRO A 5 10.34 15.01 0.86
CA PRO A 5 9.37 14.46 -0.09
C PRO A 5 8.09 15.27 -0.03
N SER A 6 7.55 15.62 -1.20
CA SER A 6 6.28 16.33 -1.33
C SER A 6 5.18 15.56 -0.61
N ALA A 7 4.37 16.27 0.19
CA ALA A 7 3.29 15.67 0.98
C ALA A 7 2.28 14.98 0.06
N LEU A 8 1.80 13.81 0.46
CA LEU A 8 0.75 13.12 -0.29
C LEU A 8 -0.60 13.84 -0.08
N PRO A 9 -1.40 14.04 -1.14
CA PRO A 9 -2.73 14.60 -0.99
C PRO A 9 -3.64 13.61 -0.24
N PRO A 10 -4.51 14.07 0.67
CA PRO A 10 -5.47 13.20 1.31
C PRO A 10 -6.50 12.65 0.31
N LEU A 11 -7.12 11.52 0.64
CA LEU A 11 -8.27 11.04 -0.13
C LEU A 11 -9.48 11.88 0.22
N ARG A 12 -10.04 12.55 -0.80
CA ARG A 12 -11.42 13.04 -0.70
C ARG A 12 -12.34 11.83 -0.63
N ALA A 13 -12.90 11.57 0.54
CA ALA A 13 -13.77 10.43 0.72
C ALA A 13 -15.08 10.60 -0.08
N VAL A 14 -15.82 9.49 -0.17
CA VAL A 14 -17.22 9.46 -0.61
C VAL A 14 -17.99 10.57 0.12
N ALA A 15 -18.94 11.21 -0.58
CA ALA A 15 -19.72 12.33 -0.03
C ALA A 15 -20.15 12.06 1.42
N GLY A 16 -19.58 12.81 2.37
CA GLY A 16 -19.87 12.72 3.80
C GLY A 16 -18.73 12.25 4.72
N LEU A 17 -17.58 11.78 4.20
CA LEU A 17 -16.52 11.17 5.03
C LEU A 17 -15.21 11.99 5.21
N GLY A 18 -15.17 13.25 4.78
CA GLY A 18 -13.99 14.12 4.99
C GLY A 18 -12.73 13.66 4.25
N ASP A 19 -11.58 14.24 4.62
CA ASP A 19 -10.26 13.85 4.13
C ASP A 19 -9.74 12.67 4.96
N VAL A 20 -9.52 11.51 4.32
CA VAL A 20 -9.07 10.29 5.00
C VAL A 20 -7.67 9.91 4.53
N LEU A 21 -6.79 9.60 5.48
CA LEU A 21 -5.48 9.01 5.24
C LEU A 21 -5.48 7.57 5.76
N PRO A 22 -4.82 6.61 5.05
CA PRO A 22 -4.65 5.27 5.57
C PRO A 22 -3.74 5.30 6.81
N VAL A 23 -4.05 4.45 7.79
CA VAL A 23 -3.14 4.18 8.91
C VAL A 23 -2.26 3.00 8.52
N VAL A 24 -0.94 3.19 8.53
CA VAL A 24 0.01 2.11 8.26
C VAL A 24 0.24 1.33 9.54
N VAL A 25 -0.05 0.03 9.51
CA VAL A 25 0.26 -0.88 10.60
C VAL A 25 1.69 -1.38 10.42
N VAL A 26 2.51 -1.22 11.44
CA VAL A 26 3.90 -1.70 11.49
C VAL A 26 3.94 -2.95 12.36
N ASP A 27 4.49 -4.04 11.84
CA ASP A 27 4.66 -5.27 12.61
C ASP A 27 5.55 -5.01 13.83
N THR A 28 5.11 -5.45 15.01
CA THR A 28 5.84 -5.21 16.27
C THR A 28 7.22 -5.88 16.32
N ARG A 29 7.53 -6.81 15.42
CA ARG A 29 8.84 -7.46 15.32
C ARG A 29 9.81 -6.71 14.41
N GLU A 30 9.33 -5.74 13.60
CA GLU A 30 10.20 -4.98 12.70
C GLU A 30 11.15 -4.07 13.50
N GLN A 31 12.45 -4.35 13.40
CA GLN A 31 13.48 -3.69 14.23
C GLN A 31 13.91 -2.32 13.68
N SER A 32 13.70 -2.09 12.38
CA SER A 32 14.06 -0.83 11.72
C SER A 32 12.88 -0.27 10.92
N PRO A 33 11.81 0.21 11.61
CA PRO A 33 10.64 0.75 10.94
C PRO A 33 10.99 1.88 9.97
N LEU A 34 10.32 1.89 8.83
CA LEU A 34 10.46 2.96 7.84
C LEU A 34 9.89 4.29 8.38
N PRO A 35 10.50 5.44 8.03
CA PRO A 35 10.10 6.75 8.55
C PRO A 35 8.90 7.31 7.79
N PHE A 36 7.70 6.81 8.09
CA PHE A 36 6.44 7.33 7.55
C PHE A 36 6.21 8.79 7.98
N ALA A 37 5.99 9.67 7.01
CA ALA A 37 5.86 11.12 7.23
C ALA A 37 4.51 11.67 6.79
N ASN A 38 3.78 10.95 5.93
CA ASN A 38 2.52 11.39 5.33
C ASN A 38 1.31 10.53 5.75
N CYS A 39 1.54 9.43 6.47
CA CYS A 39 0.48 8.59 7.00
C CYS A 39 0.68 8.36 8.50
N PRO A 40 -0.39 8.37 9.31
CA PRO A 40 -0.32 7.91 10.69
C PRO A 40 0.11 6.44 10.75
N THR A 41 0.79 6.06 11.83
CA THR A 41 1.26 4.69 12.06
C THR A 41 0.66 4.11 13.33
N ALA A 42 0.47 2.81 13.34
CA ALA A 42 0.09 2.04 14.52
C ALA A 42 0.95 0.76 14.59
N GLY A 43 1.36 0.36 15.80
CA GLY A 43 1.99 -0.95 15.99
C GLY A 43 0.94 -2.06 16.02
N GLY A 44 1.23 -3.21 15.42
CA GLY A 44 0.36 -4.38 15.44
C GLY A 44 1.12 -5.68 15.19
N THR A 45 0.54 -6.83 15.54
CA THR A 45 1.12 -8.12 15.16
C THR A 45 0.49 -8.59 13.85
N LEU A 46 1.29 -8.67 12.79
CA LEU A 46 0.85 -9.11 11.47
C LEU A 46 1.06 -10.61 11.30
N ALA A 47 0.12 -11.25 10.59
CA ALA A 47 0.25 -12.66 10.25
C ALA A 47 1.42 -12.91 9.28
N THR A 48 1.68 -11.97 8.36
CA THR A 48 2.75 -12.02 7.36
C THR A 48 3.09 -10.61 6.85
N GLY A 49 4.37 -10.35 6.63
CA GLY A 49 4.91 -9.05 6.20
C GLY A 49 5.21 -8.10 7.37
N ASP A 50 5.86 -6.99 7.04
CA ASP A 50 6.32 -5.98 8.00
C ASP A 50 5.37 -4.78 8.08
N TYR A 51 4.63 -4.51 7.00
CA TYR A 51 3.70 -3.39 6.92
C TYR A 51 2.35 -3.80 6.33
N SER A 52 1.31 -3.17 6.86
CA SER A 52 -0.07 -3.34 6.44
C SER A 52 -0.85 -2.02 6.48
N VAL A 53 -2.13 -2.03 6.10
CA VAL A 53 -3.10 -0.94 6.31
C VAL A 53 -4.12 -1.36 7.35
N GLN A 54 -4.43 -0.47 8.29
CA GLN A 54 -5.39 -0.75 9.36
C GLN A 54 -6.78 -1.09 8.81
N GLY A 55 -7.37 -2.19 9.29
CA GLY A 55 -8.66 -2.72 8.82
C GLY A 55 -8.58 -3.51 7.50
N PHE A 56 -7.37 -3.72 6.98
CA PHE A 56 -7.09 -4.48 5.75
C PHE A 56 -5.85 -5.39 5.94
N GLU A 57 -5.61 -5.87 7.17
CA GLU A 57 -4.42 -6.66 7.55
C GLU A 57 -4.34 -8.07 6.98
N ASP A 58 -5.42 -8.54 6.38
CA ASP A 58 -5.51 -9.76 5.57
C ASP A 58 -5.51 -9.47 4.07
N GLU A 59 -5.58 -8.20 3.67
CA GLU A 59 -5.69 -7.79 2.26
C GLU A 59 -4.45 -7.09 1.70
N PHE A 60 -3.73 -6.34 2.53
CA PHE A 60 -2.57 -5.54 2.16
C PHE A 60 -1.35 -5.96 2.98
N THR A 61 -0.29 -6.42 2.30
CA THR A 61 0.98 -6.76 2.95
C THR A 61 2.17 -6.24 2.17
N VAL A 62 3.17 -5.73 2.88
CA VAL A 62 4.48 -5.39 2.33
C VAL A 62 5.54 -6.04 3.20
N GLU A 63 6.39 -6.84 2.58
CA GLU A 63 7.63 -7.35 3.17
C GLU A 63 8.75 -6.36 2.81
N ARG A 64 9.50 -5.88 3.79
CA ARG A 64 10.64 -4.98 3.59
C ARG A 64 11.93 -5.78 3.74
N LYS A 65 12.88 -5.54 2.84
CA LYS A 65 14.25 -6.06 2.99
C LYS A 65 15.29 -4.99 2.74
N SER A 66 16.36 -4.99 3.54
CA SER A 66 17.61 -4.36 3.12
C SER A 66 18.30 -5.22 2.06
N LEU A 67 19.37 -4.71 1.43
CA LEU A 67 20.18 -5.52 0.50
C LEU A 67 20.85 -6.71 1.19
N ASP A 68 21.27 -6.55 2.44
CA ASP A 68 21.86 -7.64 3.23
C ASP A 68 20.83 -8.73 3.53
N ASP A 69 19.62 -8.36 3.96
CA ASP A 69 18.52 -9.30 4.23
C ASP A 69 18.06 -10.00 2.95
N LEU A 70 18.04 -9.28 1.82
CA LEU A 70 17.72 -9.83 0.51
C LEU A 70 18.76 -10.87 0.10
N ALA A 71 20.05 -10.57 0.26
CA ALA A 71 21.12 -11.50 -0.05
C ALA A 71 21.06 -12.76 0.84
N GLY A 72 20.73 -12.60 2.14
CA GLY A 72 20.46 -13.72 3.04
C GLY A 72 19.29 -14.58 2.57
N SER A 73 18.19 -13.94 2.19
CA SER A 73 16.98 -14.58 1.64
C SER A 73 17.19 -15.27 0.30
N CYS A 74 18.19 -14.86 -0.49
CA CYS A 74 18.57 -15.54 -1.73
C CYS A 74 19.51 -16.72 -1.50
N THR A 75 20.10 -16.82 -0.30
CA THR A 75 21.13 -17.81 0.05
C THR A 75 20.68 -18.72 1.19
N HIS A 76 21.15 -18.48 2.41
CA HIS A 76 20.99 -19.37 3.55
C HIS A 76 19.57 -19.35 4.14
N ASP A 77 18.87 -18.22 4.06
CA ASP A 77 17.50 -18.07 4.58
C ASP A 77 16.42 -18.37 3.53
N ARG A 78 16.81 -18.86 2.36
CA ARG A 78 15.90 -19.03 1.21
C ARG A 78 14.67 -19.87 1.52
N GLN A 79 14.82 -21.01 2.19
CA GLN A 79 13.68 -21.87 2.51
C GLN A 79 12.72 -21.20 3.50
N ARG A 80 13.24 -20.39 4.42
CA ARG A 80 12.42 -19.63 5.35
C ARG A 80 11.65 -18.55 4.59
N PHE A 81 12.35 -17.78 3.76
CA PHE A 81 11.73 -16.72 2.98
C PHE A 81 10.67 -17.26 2.01
N GLU A 82 10.93 -18.36 1.31
CA GLU A 82 9.94 -18.97 0.42
C GLU A 82 8.63 -19.37 1.14
N LYS A 83 8.69 -19.75 2.44
CA LYS A 83 7.46 -19.97 3.23
C LYS A 83 6.68 -18.68 3.49
N GLU A 84 7.37 -17.57 3.73
CA GLU A 84 6.75 -16.25 3.86
C GLU A 84 6.09 -15.85 2.52
N LEU A 85 6.79 -16.06 1.40
CA LEU A 85 6.24 -15.79 0.07
C LEU A 85 4.98 -16.61 -0.26
N VAL A 86 4.94 -17.88 0.16
CA VAL A 86 3.74 -18.73 0.01
C VAL A 86 2.56 -18.15 0.78
N ARG A 87 2.76 -17.68 2.02
CA ARG A 87 1.70 -17.04 2.83
C ARG A 87 1.21 -15.75 2.18
N MET A 88 2.14 -14.91 1.68
CA MET A 88 1.79 -13.66 1.02
C MET A 88 0.89 -13.84 -0.19
N ARG A 89 0.87 -15.01 -0.86
CA ARG A 89 -0.04 -15.28 -1.98
C ARG A 89 -1.53 -15.14 -1.63
N GLY A 90 -1.89 -15.29 -0.35
CA GLY A 90 -3.26 -15.08 0.11
C GLY A 90 -3.72 -13.63 0.07
N TYR A 91 -2.79 -12.69 -0.02
CA TYR A 91 -3.07 -11.26 0.01
C TYR A 91 -3.36 -10.72 -1.41
N PRO A 92 -4.51 -10.08 -1.65
CA PRO A 92 -4.81 -9.35 -2.87
C PRO A 92 -3.75 -8.31 -3.23
N PHE A 93 -3.28 -7.53 -2.25
CA PHE A 93 -2.17 -6.61 -2.40
C PHE A 93 -0.95 -7.11 -1.61
N ARG A 94 0.12 -7.45 -2.34
CA ARG A 94 1.39 -7.92 -1.76
C ARG A 94 2.58 -7.33 -2.49
N ARG A 95 3.62 -6.91 -1.78
CA ARG A 95 4.88 -6.42 -2.39
C ARG A 95 6.09 -6.86 -1.57
N LEU A 96 7.19 -7.14 -2.27
CA LEU A 96 8.53 -7.10 -1.68
C LEU A 96 9.12 -5.72 -1.96
N LEU A 97 9.43 -4.98 -0.91
CA LEU A 97 10.05 -3.67 -0.98
C LEU A 97 11.50 -3.76 -0.52
N VAL A 98 12.42 -3.58 -1.45
CA VAL A 98 13.86 -3.59 -1.17
C VAL A 98 14.35 -2.16 -0.95
N VAL A 99 14.99 -1.92 0.19
CA VAL A 99 15.70 -0.66 0.46
C VAL A 99 17.11 -0.77 -0.10
N GLY A 100 17.35 -0.02 -1.17
CA GLY A 100 18.50 -0.09 -2.08
C GLY A 100 18.03 -0.05 -3.53
N THR A 101 18.96 -0.05 -4.48
CA THR A 101 18.67 -0.06 -5.91
C THR A 101 19.20 -1.32 -6.60
N VAL A 102 18.78 -1.55 -7.85
CA VAL A 102 19.35 -2.63 -8.66
C VAL A 102 20.84 -2.37 -8.92
N GLU A 103 21.23 -1.12 -9.15
CA GLU A 103 22.62 -0.70 -9.30
C GLU A 103 23.43 -0.95 -8.02
N ASP A 104 22.82 -0.84 -6.84
CA ASP A 104 23.47 -1.22 -5.58
C ASP A 104 23.76 -2.72 -5.54
N VAL A 105 22.85 -3.56 -6.02
CA VAL A 105 23.06 -5.01 -6.13
C VAL A 105 24.16 -5.31 -7.14
N GLU A 106 24.09 -4.74 -8.33
CA GLU A 106 25.08 -4.94 -9.40
C GLU A 106 26.49 -4.51 -8.97
N ALA A 107 26.59 -3.43 -8.20
CA ALA A 107 27.84 -2.95 -7.62
C ALA A 107 28.24 -3.68 -6.32
N HIS A 108 27.56 -4.77 -5.96
CA HIS A 108 27.84 -5.59 -4.78
C HIS A 108 27.84 -4.81 -3.46
N ARG A 109 26.92 -3.85 -3.28
CA ARG A 109 26.80 -3.04 -2.06
C ARG A 109 26.02 -3.76 -0.94
N TYR A 110 26.47 -4.97 -0.60
CA TYR A 110 25.97 -5.82 0.48
C TYR A 110 27.10 -6.74 0.99
N ARG A 111 26.91 -7.39 2.15
CA ARG A 111 27.98 -8.14 2.85
C ARG A 111 28.16 -9.58 2.39
N SER A 112 27.10 -10.20 1.89
CA SER A 112 27.12 -11.59 1.41
C SER A 112 28.08 -11.77 0.23
N ARG A 113 28.70 -12.95 0.11
CA ARG A 113 29.53 -13.32 -1.06
C ARG A 113 28.70 -13.75 -2.29
N ALA A 114 27.38 -13.68 -2.22
CA ALA A 114 26.52 -14.05 -3.33
C ALA A 114 26.78 -13.15 -4.54
N GLU A 115 26.94 -13.76 -5.71
CA GLU A 115 27.11 -13.03 -6.97
C GLU A 115 25.87 -12.15 -7.27
N PRO A 116 26.04 -10.88 -7.69
CA PRO A 116 24.92 -10.00 -8.01
C PRO A 116 23.91 -10.61 -8.97
N LYS A 117 24.41 -11.29 -10.01
CA LYS A 117 23.59 -12.01 -11.00
C LYS A 117 22.71 -13.09 -10.36
N ALA A 118 23.21 -13.78 -9.34
CA ALA A 118 22.46 -14.83 -8.64
C ALA A 118 21.37 -14.25 -7.74
N ILE A 119 21.63 -13.09 -7.11
CA ILE A 119 20.62 -12.35 -6.34
C ILE A 119 19.50 -11.89 -7.27
N LEU A 120 19.83 -11.19 -8.35
CA LEU A 120 18.83 -10.68 -9.30
C LEU A 120 18.02 -11.81 -9.92
N ALA A 121 18.66 -12.93 -10.30
CA ALA A 121 17.95 -14.11 -10.79
C ALA A 121 16.98 -14.70 -9.74
N SER A 122 17.36 -14.70 -8.46
CA SER A 122 16.47 -15.16 -7.38
C SER A 122 15.30 -14.20 -7.18
N VAL A 123 15.53 -12.89 -7.20
CA VAL A 123 14.47 -11.86 -7.12
C VAL A 123 13.47 -12.03 -8.26
N THR A 124 13.94 -12.14 -9.51
CA THR A 124 13.08 -12.38 -10.67
C THR A 124 12.30 -13.70 -10.53
N ALA A 125 12.95 -14.76 -10.05
CA ALA A 125 12.28 -16.03 -9.80
C ALA A 125 11.20 -15.90 -8.72
N PHE A 126 11.43 -15.15 -7.65
CA PHE A 126 10.44 -14.91 -6.60
C PHE A 126 9.24 -14.14 -7.15
N GLU A 127 9.48 -13.08 -7.92
CA GLU A 127 8.44 -12.26 -8.53
C GLU A 127 7.51 -13.08 -9.42
N ILE A 128 8.08 -13.91 -10.31
CA ILE A 128 7.31 -14.74 -11.24
C ILE A 128 6.63 -15.90 -10.51
N ARG A 129 7.36 -16.66 -9.70
CA ARG A 129 6.86 -17.90 -9.09
C ARG A 129 5.75 -17.66 -8.06
N TYR A 130 5.87 -16.59 -7.28
CA TYR A 130 4.93 -16.27 -6.21
C TYR A 130 3.97 -15.13 -6.60
N GLY A 131 4.09 -14.58 -7.82
CA GLY A 131 3.34 -13.41 -8.27
C GLY A 131 3.52 -12.25 -7.29
N LEU A 132 4.76 -11.96 -6.90
CA LEU A 132 5.12 -10.99 -5.86
C LEU A 132 5.82 -9.80 -6.52
N PRO A 133 5.11 -8.72 -6.88
CA PRO A 133 5.77 -7.60 -7.51
C PRO A 133 6.81 -6.98 -6.58
N VAL A 134 7.98 -6.70 -7.12
CA VAL A 134 9.13 -6.20 -6.37
C VAL A 134 9.34 -4.72 -6.68
N ALA A 135 9.66 -3.93 -5.65
CA ALA A 135 10.07 -2.55 -5.82
C ALA A 135 11.38 -2.28 -5.10
N PHE A 136 12.30 -1.62 -5.79
CA PHE A 136 13.54 -1.10 -5.22
C PHE A 136 13.37 0.38 -4.91
N CYS A 137 13.78 0.79 -3.71
CA CYS A 137 13.71 2.17 -3.25
C CYS A 137 15.06 2.59 -2.67
N PRO A 138 15.69 3.66 -3.17
CA PRO A 138 17.09 3.98 -2.88
C PRO A 138 17.36 4.30 -1.41
N THR A 139 16.34 4.71 -0.65
CA THR A 139 16.49 5.10 0.75
C THR A 139 15.28 4.67 1.59
N PRO A 140 15.42 4.56 2.93
CA PRO A 140 14.28 4.33 3.82
C PRO A 140 13.15 5.35 3.65
N CYS A 141 13.47 6.63 3.42
CA CYS A 141 12.46 7.66 3.19
C CYS A 141 11.71 7.44 1.86
N ALA A 142 12.40 7.03 0.80
CA ALA A 142 11.76 6.70 -0.48
C ALA A 142 10.88 5.46 -0.36
N ALA A 143 11.34 4.45 0.39
CA ALA A 143 10.59 3.23 0.69
C ALA A 143 9.32 3.53 1.48
N ALA A 144 9.40 4.36 2.54
CA ALA A 144 8.24 4.83 3.30
C ALA A 144 7.22 5.50 2.38
N LEU A 145 7.66 6.48 1.58
CA LEU A 145 6.81 7.20 0.64
C LEU A 145 6.13 6.27 -0.38
N GLN A 146 6.83 5.22 -0.82
CA GLN A 146 6.27 4.26 -1.76
C GLN A 146 5.16 3.42 -1.13
N ILE A 147 5.33 2.98 0.12
CA ILE A 147 4.27 2.30 0.87
C ILE A 147 3.08 3.24 1.11
N GLU A 148 3.31 4.49 1.50
CA GLU A 148 2.24 5.47 1.70
C GLU A 148 1.42 5.68 0.43
N ARG A 149 2.07 5.78 -0.74
CA ARG A 149 1.40 5.85 -2.04
C ARG A 149 0.55 4.61 -2.31
N TRP A 150 1.08 3.42 -2.06
CA TRP A 150 0.33 2.18 -2.25
C TRP A 150 -0.86 2.10 -1.31
N ALA A 151 -0.69 2.40 -0.02
CA ALA A 151 -1.76 2.40 0.97
C ALA A 151 -2.87 3.40 0.58
N LEU A 152 -2.48 4.61 0.15
CA LEU A 152 -3.40 5.66 -0.27
C LEU A 152 -4.25 5.20 -1.47
N TYR A 153 -3.62 4.69 -2.53
CA TYR A 153 -4.34 4.25 -3.73
C TYR A 153 -5.13 2.96 -3.50
N PHE A 154 -4.62 2.04 -2.67
CA PHE A 154 -5.37 0.86 -2.26
C PHE A 154 -6.67 1.26 -1.55
N LEU A 155 -6.59 2.12 -0.53
CA LEU A 155 -7.77 2.61 0.19
C LEU A 155 -8.73 3.36 -0.74
N ARG A 156 -8.20 4.16 -1.68
CA ARG A 156 -9.02 4.87 -2.67
C ARG A 156 -9.88 3.92 -3.50
N GLU A 157 -9.31 2.83 -4.00
CA GLU A 157 -10.05 1.85 -4.81
C GLU A 157 -11.07 1.07 -3.97
N ARG A 158 -10.76 0.77 -2.71
CA ARG A 158 -11.73 0.20 -1.75
C ARG A 158 -12.91 1.13 -1.52
N LEU A 159 -12.65 2.42 -1.28
CA LEU A 159 -13.69 3.42 -1.06
C LEU A 159 -14.55 3.64 -2.31
N LYS A 160 -13.97 3.65 -3.52
CA LYS A 160 -14.73 3.71 -4.77
C LYS A 160 -15.66 2.51 -4.92
N THR A 161 -15.15 1.32 -4.63
CA THR A 161 -15.94 0.08 -4.70
C THR A 161 -17.10 0.12 -3.71
N ALA A 162 -16.83 0.50 -2.45
CA ALA A 162 -17.85 0.65 -1.42
C ALA A 162 -18.92 1.70 -1.81
N SER A 163 -18.49 2.86 -2.33
CA SER A 163 -19.39 3.90 -2.85
C SER A 163 -20.31 3.39 -3.95
N ALA A 164 -19.75 2.65 -4.91
CA ALA A 164 -20.51 2.07 -6.02
C ALA A 164 -21.54 1.04 -5.52
N VAL A 165 -21.19 0.23 -4.52
CA VAL A 165 -22.12 -0.70 -3.87
C VAL A 165 -23.23 0.06 -3.16
N LEU A 166 -22.88 1.04 -2.31
CA LEU A 166 -23.86 1.87 -1.59
C LEU A 166 -24.82 2.58 -2.55
N GLY A 167 -24.32 3.11 -3.68
CA GLY A 167 -25.17 3.74 -4.70
C GLY A 167 -26.20 2.80 -5.34
N ARG A 168 -25.96 1.49 -5.37
CA ARG A 168 -26.92 0.50 -5.89
C ARG A 168 -28.05 0.19 -4.91
N TYR A 169 -27.78 0.30 -3.61
CA TYR A 169 -28.73 -0.06 -2.54
C TYR A 169 -29.31 1.15 -1.80
N ALA A 170 -28.79 2.35 -2.04
CA ALA A 170 -29.33 3.57 -1.46
C ALA A 170 -30.78 3.76 -1.94
N PRO A 171 -31.73 4.07 -1.02
CA PRO A 171 -33.11 4.32 -1.42
C PRO A 171 -33.13 5.49 -2.41
N ALA A 172 -33.86 5.33 -3.52
CA ALA A 172 -34.08 6.40 -4.47
C ALA A 172 -34.58 7.63 -3.71
N LYS A 173 -33.81 8.73 -3.72
CA LYS A 173 -34.28 10.00 -3.14
C LYS A 173 -35.67 10.27 -3.69
N ALA A 174 -36.68 10.34 -2.82
CA ALA A 174 -38.03 10.75 -3.19
C ALA A 174 -37.91 12.08 -3.95
N ARG A 175 -38.21 12.05 -5.25
CA ARG A 175 -38.30 13.26 -6.07
C ARG A 175 -39.29 14.19 -5.37
N ARG A 176 -38.82 15.35 -4.89
CA ARG A 176 -39.75 16.40 -4.44
C ARG A 176 -40.68 16.71 -5.62
N PRO A 177 -42.01 16.66 -5.44
CA PRO A 177 -42.91 17.11 -6.48
C PRO A 177 -42.64 18.59 -6.76
N GLN A 178 -42.54 18.94 -8.04
CA GLN A 178 -42.47 20.34 -8.46
C GLN A 178 -43.77 21.01 -8.03
N SER A 179 -43.68 22.04 -7.18
CA SER A 179 -44.83 22.90 -6.89
C SER A 179 -45.18 23.66 -8.16
N VAL A 180 -46.25 23.26 -8.84
CA VAL A 180 -46.90 24.06 -9.87
C VAL A 180 -47.62 25.20 -9.15
N GLY A 181 -46.91 26.30 -8.92
CA GLY A 181 -47.51 27.57 -8.50
C GLY A 181 -48.07 28.28 -9.72
N GLY A 182 -49.32 27.97 -10.06
CA GLY A 182 -50.08 28.78 -11.02
C GLY A 182 -50.52 30.07 -10.34
N GLU A 183 -49.96 31.19 -10.78
CA GLU A 183 -50.47 32.53 -10.49
C GLU A 183 -51.84 32.67 -11.15
N ILE A 184 -52.89 32.80 -10.34
CA ILE A 184 -54.23 33.17 -10.81
C ILE A 184 -54.36 34.67 -10.51
N THR A 185 -54.20 35.50 -11.54
CA THR A 185 -54.61 36.90 -11.50
C THR A 185 -56.14 36.96 -11.59
N PRO A 186 -56.84 37.67 -10.68
CA PRO A 186 -58.27 37.88 -10.82
C PRO A 186 -58.53 38.97 -11.88
N PRO A 187 -59.65 38.90 -12.63
CA PRO A 187 -60.02 39.95 -13.56
C PRO A 187 -60.53 41.18 -12.80
N GLU A 188 -60.13 42.35 -13.28
CA GLU A 188 -60.72 43.63 -12.86
C GLU A 188 -62.16 43.73 -13.38
N GLY A 189 -63.09 44.00 -12.47
CA GLY A 189 -64.52 44.21 -12.74
C GLY A 189 -65.27 44.55 -11.47
#